data_AF-A0A265N9F2-F1
#
_entry.id   AF-A0A265N9F2-F1
#
_cell.length_a   1.000
_cell.length_b   1.000
_cell.length_c   1.000
_cell.angle_alpha   90.00
_cell.angle_beta   90.00
_cell.angle_gamma   90.00
#
_symmetry.space_group_name_H-M   'P 1'
#
loop_
_entity.id
_entity.type
_entity.pdbx_description
1 polymer ?
#
loop_
_entity_poly.entity_id
_entity_poly.type
_entity_poly.pdbx_seq_one_letter_code
_entity_poly.pdbx_strand_id
1 'polypeptide(L)'
;MKKFLLISLMLLAINTDTPSMDMEVSELSDIAGYITSKKMTVDSWQVTVKEQVDRKKLERVIKDLEQEYSLTVSEDENSLKYSFHNTHKRESIVEYYNVIIPKNERQNSELVGVLKGGSWDSSVKDSYQLRLEKMIEKLFTKSANKFACLTTGEDGIMGSDYFIRDFVKSFNVQQIDTQFDTVKNSMHKKLIYGYIPLWNNKITIVDKPVNLQIAVIESETGDPIYTIGTPILINEY
;
A
#
# COMPACT_ATOMS: atom_id res chain seq x y z
N MET A 1 -21.52 -38.47 -41.25
CA MET A 1 -20.30 -37.63 -41.20
C MET A 1 -20.59 -36.15 -40.93
N LYS A 2 -21.57 -35.50 -41.56
CA LYS A 2 -21.89 -34.06 -41.32
C LYS A 2 -22.30 -33.71 -39.88
N LYS A 3 -22.93 -34.62 -39.12
CA LYS A 3 -23.33 -34.39 -37.72
C LYS A 3 -22.17 -34.43 -36.72
N PHE A 4 -21.08 -35.15 -37.03
CA PHE A 4 -19.89 -35.18 -36.18
C PHE A 4 -19.03 -33.90 -36.32
N LEU A 5 -19.07 -33.27 -37.50
CA LEU A 5 -18.38 -32.00 -37.76
C LEU A 5 -18.98 -30.83 -36.95
N LEU A 6 -20.29 -30.86 -36.70
CA LEU A 6 -20.97 -29.81 -35.93
C LEU A 6 -20.67 -29.88 -34.42
N ILE A 7 -20.50 -31.09 -33.88
CA ILE A 7 -20.14 -31.29 -32.46
C ILE A 7 -18.68 -30.90 -32.20
N SER A 8 -17.79 -31.17 -33.16
CA SER A 8 -16.38 -30.75 -33.10
C SER A 8 -16.23 -29.23 -33.13
N LEU A 9 -17.07 -28.52 -33.89
CA LEU A 9 -17.06 -27.05 -33.96
C LEU A 9 -17.59 -26.39 -32.69
N MET A 10 -18.48 -27.06 -31.94
CA MET A 10 -19.08 -26.53 -30.72
C MET A 10 -18.17 -26.67 -29.49
N LEU A 11 -17.28 -27.68 -29.49
CA LEU A 11 -16.27 -27.87 -28.44
C LEU A 11 -15.10 -26.87 -28.51
N LEU A 12 -14.90 -26.22 -29.66
CA LEU A 12 -13.91 -25.15 -29.86
C LEU A 12 -14.37 -23.77 -29.35
N ALA A 13 -15.65 -23.63 -28.95
CA ALA A 13 -16.22 -22.41 -28.39
C ALA A 13 -16.28 -22.41 -26.85
N ILE A 14 -15.68 -23.41 -26.19
CA ILE A 14 -15.38 -23.31 -24.77
C ILE A 14 -14.19 -22.38 -24.69
N ASN A 15 -14.46 -21.08 -24.53
CA ASN A 15 -13.46 -20.14 -24.09
C ASN A 15 -12.86 -20.75 -22.82
N THR A 16 -11.62 -21.20 -22.92
CA THR A 16 -10.81 -21.29 -21.73
C THR A 16 -10.75 -19.87 -21.22
N ASP A 17 -11.54 -19.58 -20.19
CA ASP A 17 -11.18 -18.55 -19.22
C ASP A 17 -9.83 -19.03 -18.67
N THR A 18 -8.76 -18.82 -19.43
CA THR A 18 -7.44 -18.70 -18.84
C THR A 18 -7.66 -17.68 -17.74
N PRO A 19 -7.44 -18.01 -16.46
CA PRO A 19 -7.40 -16.98 -15.46
C PRO A 19 -6.34 -16.00 -15.97
N SER A 20 -6.79 -14.88 -16.56
CA SER A 20 -5.94 -13.73 -16.64
C SER A 20 -5.60 -13.52 -15.19
N MET A 21 -4.33 -13.69 -14.88
CA MET A 21 -3.72 -13.12 -13.71
C MET A 21 -4.03 -11.63 -13.90
N ASP A 22 -5.21 -11.22 -13.42
CA ASP A 22 -5.63 -9.83 -13.38
C ASP A 22 -4.48 -9.19 -12.64
N MET A 23 -3.67 -8.47 -13.40
CA MET A 23 -2.53 -7.76 -12.87
C MET A 23 -3.18 -6.67 -12.05
N GLU A 24 -3.52 -7.02 -10.81
CA GLU A 24 -4.28 -6.18 -9.92
C GLU A 24 -3.51 -4.87 -9.84
N VAL A 25 -4.13 -3.82 -10.38
CA VAL A 25 -3.48 -2.53 -10.54
C VAL A 25 -3.00 -2.10 -9.16
N SER A 26 -1.68 -2.08 -8.96
CA SER A 26 -1.10 -1.66 -7.70
C SER A 26 -1.27 -0.16 -7.56
N GLU A 27 -2.06 0.26 -6.58
CA GLU A 27 -2.35 1.68 -6.32
C GLU A 27 -1.07 2.48 -6.05
N LEU A 28 -0.05 1.87 -5.42
CA LEU A 28 1.26 2.49 -5.27
C LEU A 28 1.94 2.71 -6.63
N SER A 29 1.87 1.71 -7.52
CA SER A 29 2.49 1.81 -8.86
C SER A 29 1.82 2.88 -9.71
N ASP A 30 0.52 3.06 -9.55
CA ASP A 30 -0.24 4.14 -10.19
C ASP A 30 0.22 5.51 -9.71
N ILE A 31 0.28 5.71 -8.38
CA ILE A 31 0.73 6.97 -7.77
C ILE A 31 2.16 7.26 -8.22
N ALA A 32 3.08 6.30 -8.08
CA ALA A 32 4.48 6.48 -8.43
C ALA A 32 4.69 6.70 -9.95
N GLY A 33 3.91 6.01 -10.78
CA GLY A 33 3.89 6.22 -12.23
C GLY A 33 3.46 7.64 -12.59
N TYR A 34 2.44 8.18 -11.93
CA TYR A 34 2.04 9.57 -12.09
C TYR A 34 3.16 10.54 -11.67
N ILE A 35 3.74 10.39 -10.48
CA ILE A 35 4.81 11.27 -9.98
C ILE A 35 6.01 11.31 -10.93
N THR A 36 6.50 10.13 -11.33
CA THR A 36 7.63 10.02 -12.25
C THR A 36 7.31 10.57 -13.64
N SER A 37 6.07 10.44 -14.13
CA SER A 37 5.64 11.05 -15.40
C SER A 37 5.67 12.59 -15.37
N LYS A 38 5.53 13.19 -14.19
CA LYS A 38 5.67 14.64 -13.96
C LYS A 38 7.11 15.08 -13.73
N LYS A 39 8.08 14.16 -13.82
CA LYS A 39 9.51 14.37 -13.54
C LYS A 39 9.76 14.81 -12.09
N MET A 40 8.86 14.47 -11.17
CA MET A 40 9.05 14.67 -9.74
C MET A 40 9.78 13.46 -9.14
N THR A 41 10.50 13.67 -8.05
CA THR A 41 11.20 12.61 -7.33
C THR A 41 10.26 11.89 -6.37
N VAL A 42 10.45 10.58 -6.24
CA VAL A 42 9.84 9.80 -5.16
C VAL A 42 10.86 9.73 -4.04
N ASP A 43 10.58 10.40 -2.92
CA ASP A 43 11.52 10.50 -1.80
C ASP A 43 11.41 9.29 -0.88
N SER A 44 10.19 8.79 -0.69
CA SER A 44 9.96 7.51 -0.02
C SER A 44 8.62 6.91 -0.43
N TRP A 45 8.52 5.59 -0.27
CA TRP A 45 7.25 4.88 -0.40
C TRP A 45 7.22 3.70 0.56
N GLN A 46 6.01 3.29 0.92
CA GLN A 46 5.78 2.14 1.75
C GLN A 46 4.46 1.46 1.38
N VAL A 47 4.46 0.13 1.35
CA VAL A 47 3.26 -0.70 1.39
C VAL A 47 3.23 -1.48 2.68
N THR A 48 2.08 -1.51 3.32
CA THR A 48 1.83 -2.25 4.54
C THR A 48 0.63 -3.14 4.33
N VAL A 49 0.80 -4.45 4.53
CA VAL A 49 -0.28 -5.44 4.51
C VAL A 49 -0.55 -5.85 5.95
N LYS A 50 -1.80 -5.76 6.39
CA LYS A 50 -2.22 -6.05 7.77
C LYS A 50 -3.36 -7.06 7.78
N GLU A 51 -3.24 -8.08 8.62
CA GLU A 51 -4.31 -9.06 8.81
C GLU A 51 -4.46 -9.42 10.29
N GLN A 52 -5.71 -9.53 10.73
CA GLN A 52 -6.04 -10.06 12.05
C GLN A 52 -6.03 -11.59 11.96
N VAL A 53 -5.21 -12.23 12.78
CA VAL A 53 -4.91 -13.66 12.68
C VAL A 53 -5.07 -14.33 14.04
N ASP A 54 -5.61 -15.55 14.04
CA ASP A 54 -5.67 -16.38 15.23
C ASP A 54 -4.27 -16.68 15.78
N ARG A 55 -4.14 -16.63 17.11
CA ARG A 55 -2.85 -16.81 17.81
C ARG A 55 -2.15 -18.12 17.44
N LYS A 56 -2.89 -19.23 17.26
CA LYS A 56 -2.30 -20.54 16.91
C LYS A 56 -1.74 -20.56 15.50
N LYS A 57 -2.31 -19.78 14.57
CA LYS A 57 -1.77 -19.63 13.22
C LYS A 57 -0.48 -18.79 13.26
N LEU A 58 -0.43 -17.76 14.10
CA LEU A 58 0.76 -16.91 14.26
C LEU A 58 1.96 -17.65 14.85
N GLU A 59 1.77 -18.61 15.75
CA GLU A 59 2.89 -19.42 16.26
C GLU A 59 3.64 -20.18 15.15
N ARG A 60 2.92 -20.61 14.09
CA ARG A 60 3.55 -21.21 12.91
C ARG A 60 4.26 -20.16 12.06
N VAL A 61 3.60 -19.02 11.81
CA VAL A 61 4.19 -17.91 11.05
C VAL A 61 5.48 -17.40 11.70
N ILE A 62 5.51 -17.26 13.03
CA ILE A 62 6.72 -16.87 13.78
C ILE A 62 7.85 -17.86 13.49
N LYS A 63 7.61 -19.17 13.62
CA LYS A 63 8.63 -20.19 13.36
C LYS A 63 9.14 -20.17 11.93
N ASP A 64 8.25 -19.98 10.95
CA ASP A 64 8.63 -19.92 9.54
C ASP A 64 9.47 -18.66 9.27
N LEU A 65 9.13 -17.52 9.86
CA LEU A 65 9.88 -16.28 9.72
C LEU A 65 11.23 -16.31 10.45
N GLU A 66 11.32 -16.98 11.61
CA GLU A 66 12.59 -17.17 12.35
C GLU A 66 13.65 -17.93 11.55
N GLN A 67 13.24 -18.75 10.57
CA GLN A 67 14.18 -19.50 9.72
C GLN A 67 14.85 -18.62 8.66
N GLU A 68 14.20 -17.52 8.27
CA GLU A 68 14.63 -16.68 7.13
C GLU A 68 15.08 -15.27 7.56
N TYR A 69 14.59 -14.77 8.69
CA TYR A 69 14.77 -13.38 9.13
C TYR A 69 15.33 -13.31 10.55
N SER A 70 16.00 -12.20 10.85
CA SER A 70 16.44 -11.93 12.22
C SER A 70 15.28 -11.45 13.07
N LEU A 71 15.06 -12.12 14.21
CA LEU A 71 14.00 -11.81 15.15
C LEU A 71 14.48 -10.82 16.21
N THR A 72 13.63 -9.85 16.53
CA THR A 72 13.70 -9.01 17.73
C THR A 72 12.36 -9.07 18.45
N VAL A 73 12.39 -9.34 19.75
CA VAL A 73 11.18 -9.39 20.59
C VAL A 73 11.15 -8.17 21.49
N SER A 74 10.01 -7.47 21.51
CA SER A 74 9.75 -6.37 22.42
C SER A 74 8.41 -6.57 23.10
N GLU A 75 8.32 -6.24 24.38
CA GLU A 75 7.10 -6.35 25.17
C GLU A 75 6.77 -4.99 25.78
N ASP A 76 5.51 -4.59 25.68
CA ASP A 76 4.97 -3.42 26.38
C ASP A 76 3.84 -3.83 27.34
N GLU A 77 3.17 -2.86 27.97
CA GLU A 77 2.09 -3.14 28.93
C GLU A 77 0.90 -3.90 28.30
N ASN A 78 0.70 -3.77 26.99
CA ASN A 78 -0.50 -4.25 26.30
C ASN A 78 -0.25 -5.45 25.37
N SER A 79 0.99 -5.62 24.89
CA SER A 79 1.29 -6.55 23.81
C SER A 79 2.72 -7.08 23.83
N LEU A 80 2.88 -8.23 23.18
CA LEU A 80 4.17 -8.81 22.81
C LEU A 80 4.34 -8.70 21.30
N LYS A 81 5.43 -8.07 20.86
CA LYS A 81 5.72 -7.82 19.45
C LYS A 81 6.98 -8.57 19.02
N TYR A 82 6.83 -9.39 17.99
CA TYR A 82 7.91 -10.06 17.29
C TYR A 82 8.19 -9.31 15.99
N SER A 83 9.39 -8.78 15.83
CA SER A 83 9.80 -8.00 14.66
C SER A 83 10.86 -8.76 13.87
N PHE A 84 10.57 -9.06 12.61
CA PHE A 84 11.44 -9.81 11.71
C PHE A 84 11.98 -8.87 10.64
N HIS A 85 13.29 -8.80 10.49
CA HIS A 85 13.94 -7.93 9.52
C HIS A 85 14.98 -8.70 8.72
N ASN A 86 15.09 -8.34 7.43
CA ASN A 86 16.21 -8.80 6.62
C ASN A 86 17.48 -8.04 7.05
N THR A 87 18.56 -8.77 7.33
CA THR A 87 19.83 -8.18 7.75
C THR A 87 20.69 -7.71 6.58
N HIS A 88 20.30 -8.01 5.34
CA HIS A 88 21.02 -7.58 4.14
C HIS A 88 20.75 -6.10 3.81
N LYS A 89 21.64 -5.23 4.30
CA LYS A 89 21.57 -3.76 4.16
C LYS A 89 21.71 -3.19 2.73
N ARG A 90 21.73 -4.01 1.67
CA ARG A 90 22.07 -3.58 0.30
C ARG A 90 20.90 -3.60 -0.69
N GLU A 91 19.69 -3.88 -0.24
CA GLU A 91 18.52 -3.92 -1.12
C GLU A 91 17.91 -2.52 -1.28
N SER A 92 17.45 -2.18 -2.49
CA SER A 92 16.70 -0.95 -2.78
C SER A 92 15.31 -0.95 -2.14
N ILE A 93 14.82 -2.13 -1.76
CA ILE A 93 13.55 -2.37 -1.08
C ILE A 93 13.84 -3.04 0.25
N VAL A 94 13.39 -2.43 1.33
CA VAL A 94 13.46 -3.00 2.67
C VAL A 94 12.15 -3.74 2.95
N GLU A 95 12.27 -4.97 3.43
CA GLU A 95 11.17 -5.83 3.80
C GLU A 95 11.27 -6.21 5.30
N TYR A 96 10.16 -6.11 6.01
CA TYR A 96 10.07 -6.55 7.40
C TYR A 96 8.65 -6.99 7.77
N TYR A 97 8.58 -7.80 8.82
CA TYR A 97 7.32 -8.33 9.35
C TYR A 97 7.20 -8.04 10.84
N ASN A 98 5.98 -7.81 11.30
CA ASN A 98 5.66 -7.72 12.71
C ASN A 98 4.51 -8.66 13.04
N VAL A 99 4.66 -9.41 14.12
CA VAL A 99 3.57 -10.17 14.75
C VAL A 99 3.29 -9.55 16.10
N ILE A 100 2.06 -9.07 16.29
CA ILE A 100 1.62 -8.39 17.51
C ILE A 100 0.60 -9.29 18.21
N ILE A 101 0.96 -9.78 19.40
CA ILE A 101 0.10 -10.63 20.23
C ILE A 101 -0.33 -9.81 21.45
N PRO A 102 -1.61 -9.39 21.55
CA PRO A 102 -2.08 -8.68 22.71
C PRO A 102 -2.07 -9.58 23.95
N LYS A 103 -1.79 -8.99 25.12
CA LYS A 103 -1.87 -9.68 26.42
C LYS A 103 -3.31 -9.96 26.83
N ASN A 104 -4.25 -9.13 26.37
CA ASN A 104 -5.67 -9.35 26.53
C ASN A 104 -6.16 -10.35 25.47
N GLU A 105 -6.51 -11.56 25.88
CA GLU A 105 -6.97 -12.63 24.98
C GLU A 105 -8.29 -12.31 24.24
N ARG A 106 -9.01 -11.26 24.63
CA ARG A 106 -10.20 -10.79 23.90
C ARG A 106 -9.87 -9.96 22.66
N GLN A 107 -8.60 -9.54 22.52
CA GLN A 107 -8.13 -8.81 21.35
C GLN A 107 -7.50 -9.77 20.35
N ASN A 108 -7.74 -9.50 19.08
CA ASN A 108 -7.15 -10.29 17.99
C ASN A 108 -5.67 -9.95 17.85
N SER A 109 -4.88 -10.96 17.47
CA SER A 109 -3.47 -10.78 17.15
C SER A 109 -3.33 -10.29 15.71
N GLU A 110 -2.27 -9.55 15.43
CA GLU A 110 -2.07 -8.91 14.13
C GLU A 110 -0.77 -9.38 13.47
N LEU A 111 -0.86 -9.72 12.18
CA LEU A 111 0.28 -9.89 11.30
C LEU A 111 0.41 -8.66 10.40
N VAL A 112 1.61 -8.09 10.34
CA VAL A 112 1.92 -6.92 9.53
C VAL A 112 3.14 -7.22 8.67
N GLY A 113 3.02 -7.04 7.36
CA GLY A 113 4.12 -7.12 6.40
C GLY A 113 4.35 -5.74 5.79
N VAL A 114 5.60 -5.34 5.64
CA VAL A 114 5.95 -4.02 5.12
C VAL A 114 7.03 -4.14 4.05
N LEU A 115 6.81 -3.44 2.94
CA LEU A 115 7.80 -3.13 1.91
C LEU A 115 7.98 -1.62 1.87
N LYS A 116 9.22 -1.13 1.85
CA LYS A 116 9.50 0.30 1.69
C LYS A 116 10.76 0.57 0.89
N GLY A 117 10.84 1.75 0.28
CA GLY A 117 11.99 2.20 -0.49
C GLY A 117 12.11 3.72 -0.51
N GLY A 118 13.26 4.20 -0.98
CA GLY A 118 13.60 5.63 -1.06
C GLY A 118 13.69 6.18 -2.49
N SER A 119 13.26 5.41 -3.48
CA SER A 119 13.25 5.80 -4.90
C SER A 119 12.26 4.95 -5.69
N TRP A 120 11.91 5.38 -6.89
CA TRP A 120 11.05 4.62 -7.79
C TRP A 120 11.52 4.71 -9.25
N ASP A 121 11.83 3.55 -9.82
CA ASP A 121 12.13 3.35 -11.23
C ASP A 121 11.52 2.02 -11.72
N SER A 122 11.76 1.64 -12.98
CA SER A 122 11.21 0.39 -13.51
C SER A 122 11.74 -0.86 -12.80
N SER A 123 13.02 -0.86 -12.40
CA SER A 123 13.61 -1.99 -11.67
C SER A 123 13.02 -2.12 -10.27
N VAL A 124 12.80 -1.00 -9.57
CA VAL A 124 12.13 -0.97 -8.27
C VAL A 124 10.70 -1.45 -8.40
N LYS A 125 9.96 -1.00 -9.43
CA LYS A 125 8.57 -1.43 -9.68
C LYS A 125 8.46 -2.95 -9.84
N ASP A 126 9.29 -3.55 -10.69
CA ASP A 126 9.26 -4.99 -10.96
C ASP A 126 9.62 -5.80 -9.70
N SER A 127 10.65 -5.36 -8.96
CA SER A 127 11.06 -5.98 -7.70
C SER A 127 9.98 -5.87 -6.63
N TYR A 128 9.32 -4.71 -6.53
CA TYR A 128 8.21 -4.46 -5.62
C TYR A 128 7.03 -5.38 -5.91
N GLN A 129 6.60 -5.49 -7.18
CA GLN A 129 5.46 -6.33 -7.55
C GLN A 129 5.72 -7.79 -7.17
N LEU A 130 6.90 -8.32 -7.52
CA LEU A 130 7.28 -9.70 -7.20
C LEU A 130 7.35 -9.96 -5.70
N ARG A 131 7.91 -9.02 -4.92
CA ARG A 131 8.02 -9.16 -3.46
C ARG A 131 6.66 -9.07 -2.78
N LEU A 132 5.79 -8.16 -3.22
CA LEU A 132 4.46 -8.01 -2.67
C LEU A 132 3.60 -9.26 -2.93
N GLU A 133 3.64 -9.78 -4.16
CA GLU A 133 2.94 -11.01 -4.51
C GLU A 133 3.39 -12.19 -3.63
N LYS A 134 4.70 -12.43 -3.53
CA LYS A 134 5.27 -13.47 -2.65
C LYS A 134 4.89 -13.29 -1.19
N MET A 135 4.93 -12.06 -0.69
CA MET A 135 4.54 -11.72 0.67
C MET A 135 3.07 -12.10 0.92
N ILE A 136 2.18 -11.67 0.03
CA ILE A 136 0.74 -11.92 0.15
C ILE A 136 0.46 -13.43 0.07
N GLU A 137 0.99 -14.12 -0.93
CA GLU A 137 0.76 -15.55 -1.14
C GLU A 137 1.27 -16.41 0.02
N LYS A 138 2.42 -16.05 0.60
CA LYS A 138 3.05 -16.85 1.67
C LYS A 138 2.39 -16.64 3.02
N LEU A 139 1.99 -15.42 3.36
CA LEU A 139 1.70 -15.04 4.74
C LEU A 139 0.27 -14.56 4.99
N PHE A 140 -0.39 -14.03 3.96
CA PHE A 140 -1.66 -13.34 4.09
C PHE A 140 -2.80 -14.11 3.40
N THR A 141 -4.02 -13.78 3.78
CA THR A 141 -5.22 -14.27 3.10
C THR A 141 -5.93 -13.13 2.38
N LYS A 142 -7.02 -13.46 1.69
CA LYS A 142 -7.86 -12.46 0.99
C LYS A 142 -8.52 -11.44 1.93
N SER A 143 -8.54 -11.66 3.25
CA SER A 143 -9.04 -10.70 4.24
C SER A 143 -7.99 -9.69 4.71
N ALA A 144 -6.76 -9.76 4.21
CA ALA A 144 -5.74 -8.79 4.55
C ALA A 144 -6.06 -7.41 3.97
N ASN A 145 -5.79 -6.37 4.77
CA ASN A 145 -5.92 -4.97 4.35
C ASN A 145 -4.56 -4.47 3.86
N LYS A 146 -4.55 -3.89 2.66
CA LYS A 146 -3.36 -3.28 2.06
C LYS A 146 -3.43 -1.77 2.26
N PHE A 147 -2.32 -1.17 2.62
CA PHE A 147 -2.15 0.28 2.71
C PHE A 147 -0.91 0.63 1.92
N ALA A 148 -0.94 1.73 1.17
CA ALA A 148 0.24 2.25 0.51
C ALA A 148 0.35 3.75 0.77
N CYS A 149 1.57 4.24 0.86
CA CYS A 149 1.86 5.66 0.86
C CYS A 149 3.13 5.95 0.04
N LEU A 150 3.17 7.15 -0.53
CA LEU A 150 4.30 7.68 -1.27
C LEU A 150 4.47 9.15 -0.91
N THR A 151 5.71 9.55 -0.61
CA THR A 151 6.09 10.93 -0.34
C THR A 151 6.93 11.48 -1.48
N THR A 152 6.64 12.71 -1.88
CA THR A 152 7.29 13.44 -2.98
C THR A 152 7.37 14.93 -2.65
N GLY A 153 8.52 15.54 -2.91
CA GLY A 153 8.74 16.97 -2.89
C GLY A 153 8.47 17.62 -4.25
N GLU A 154 8.17 18.91 -4.21
CA GLU A 154 8.11 19.75 -5.41
C GLU A 154 9.46 20.43 -5.65
N ASP A 155 10.10 20.17 -6.80
CA ASP A 155 11.35 20.83 -7.21
C ASP A 155 11.13 22.27 -7.71
N GLY A 156 10.26 23.05 -7.04
CA GLY A 156 10.05 24.48 -7.29
C GLY A 156 9.43 24.88 -8.64
N ILE A 157 9.06 23.94 -9.51
CA ILE A 157 8.56 24.23 -10.87
C ILE A 157 7.02 24.29 -10.95
N MET A 158 6.29 23.55 -10.12
CA MET A 158 4.84 23.65 -10.01
C MET A 158 4.48 24.49 -8.78
N GLY A 159 3.29 25.11 -8.80
CA GLY A 159 2.71 25.68 -7.60
C GLY A 159 1.85 24.62 -6.91
N SER A 160 1.78 24.68 -5.58
CA SER A 160 1.17 23.60 -4.79
C SER A 160 -0.28 23.23 -5.18
N ASP A 161 -1.08 24.25 -5.49
CA ASP A 161 -2.45 24.08 -5.95
C ASP A 161 -2.55 23.50 -7.37
N TYR A 162 -1.51 23.63 -8.19
CA TYR A 162 -1.47 23.03 -9.51
C TYR A 162 -1.32 21.52 -9.41
N PHE A 163 -0.34 21.04 -8.62
CA PHE A 163 -0.07 19.61 -8.48
C PHE A 163 -1.32 18.83 -8.05
N ILE A 164 -1.99 19.30 -6.98
CA ILE A 164 -3.20 18.66 -6.45
C ILE A 164 -4.34 18.66 -7.47
N ARG A 165 -4.57 19.79 -8.16
CA ARG A 165 -5.63 19.89 -9.17
C ARG A 165 -5.38 18.96 -10.34
N ASP A 166 -4.13 18.86 -10.79
CA ASP A 166 -3.74 17.98 -11.87
C ASP A 166 -3.88 16.51 -11.46
N PHE A 167 -3.44 16.15 -10.24
CA PHE A 167 -3.61 14.80 -9.68
C PHE A 167 -5.10 14.41 -9.63
N VAL A 168 -5.93 15.28 -9.06
CA VAL A 168 -7.39 15.09 -8.97
C VAL A 168 -8.00 14.82 -10.34
N LYS A 169 -7.59 15.59 -11.35
CA LYS A 169 -8.07 15.43 -12.72
C LYS A 169 -7.58 14.13 -13.35
N SER A 170 -6.29 13.80 -13.20
CA SER A 170 -5.66 12.62 -13.78
C SER A 170 -6.25 11.32 -13.25
N PHE A 171 -6.58 11.27 -11.96
CA PHE A 171 -7.16 10.09 -11.32
C PHE A 171 -8.69 10.10 -11.26
N ASN A 172 -9.35 11.13 -11.81
CA ASN A 172 -10.81 11.32 -11.72
C ASN A 172 -11.30 11.19 -10.27
N VAL A 173 -10.64 11.88 -9.35
CA VAL A 173 -10.94 11.80 -7.92
C VAL A 173 -12.33 12.39 -7.66
N GLN A 174 -13.17 11.63 -6.97
CA GLN A 174 -14.53 11.96 -6.60
C GLN A 174 -14.65 12.18 -5.09
N GLN A 175 -15.77 12.74 -4.66
CA GLN A 175 -16.14 12.89 -3.24
C GLN A 175 -15.03 13.57 -2.40
N ILE A 176 -14.41 14.60 -2.98
CA ILE A 176 -13.26 15.27 -2.37
C ILE A 176 -13.71 16.04 -1.13
N ASP A 177 -13.02 15.79 -0.02
CA ASP A 177 -13.12 16.57 1.21
C ASP A 177 -11.74 17.13 1.55
N THR A 178 -11.69 18.33 2.14
CA THR A 178 -10.43 19.00 2.48
C THR A 178 -10.52 19.57 3.87
N GLN A 179 -9.54 19.20 4.70
CA GLN A 179 -9.39 19.67 6.07
C GLN A 179 -8.10 20.47 6.17
N PHE A 180 -8.20 21.66 6.75
CA PHE A 180 -7.04 22.51 7.03
C PHE A 180 -6.76 22.46 8.51
N ASP A 181 -5.49 22.22 8.86
CA ASP A 181 -5.09 22.35 10.25
C ASP A 181 -4.75 23.81 10.55
N THR A 182 -5.60 24.44 11.37
CA THR A 182 -5.43 25.84 11.79
C THR A 182 -4.61 25.97 13.08
N VAL A 183 -4.13 24.86 13.66
CA VAL A 183 -3.33 24.88 14.88
C VAL A 183 -1.96 25.47 14.59
N LYS A 184 -1.57 26.48 15.38
CA LYS A 184 -0.24 27.08 15.35
C LYS A 184 0.79 25.98 15.65
N ASN A 185 1.67 25.68 14.68
CA ASN A 185 2.68 24.61 14.67
C ASN A 185 2.20 23.20 14.27
N SER A 186 1.06 23.05 13.58
CA SER A 186 0.76 21.75 12.96
C SER A 186 1.77 21.41 11.86
N MET A 187 2.23 20.15 11.85
CA MET A 187 3.07 19.60 10.78
C MET A 187 2.30 19.51 9.46
N HIS A 188 1.00 19.21 9.51
CA HIS A 188 0.16 19.08 8.32
C HIS A 188 -0.62 20.36 8.07
N LYS A 189 -0.40 21.01 6.93
CA LYS A 189 -1.14 22.22 6.56
C LYS A 189 -2.52 21.89 6.02
N LYS A 190 -2.62 20.75 5.31
CA LYS A 190 -3.81 20.36 4.55
C LYS A 190 -3.88 18.84 4.43
N LEU A 191 -5.05 18.29 4.73
CA LEU A 191 -5.41 16.90 4.46
C LEU A 191 -6.53 16.89 3.43
N ILE A 192 -6.41 16.04 2.42
CA ILE A 192 -7.38 15.89 1.34
C ILE A 192 -7.81 14.44 1.29
N TYR A 193 -9.10 14.18 1.36
CA TYR A 193 -9.69 12.85 1.20
C TYR A 193 -10.41 12.74 -0.14
N GLY A 194 -10.44 11.56 -0.73
CA GLY A 194 -11.17 11.33 -1.96
C GLY A 194 -11.39 9.87 -2.31
N TYR A 195 -12.06 9.67 -3.44
CA TYR A 195 -12.37 8.36 -3.99
C TYR A 195 -11.95 8.27 -5.46
N ILE A 196 -11.08 7.30 -5.78
CA ILE A 196 -10.64 6.95 -7.14
C ILE A 196 -11.39 5.67 -7.55
N PRO A 197 -12.30 5.72 -8.56
CA PRO A 197 -13.12 4.57 -8.93
C PRO A 197 -12.36 3.34 -9.43
N LEU A 198 -11.15 3.54 -9.96
CA LEU A 198 -10.31 2.47 -10.50
C LEU A 198 -9.59 1.65 -9.41
N TRP A 199 -9.57 2.13 -8.17
CA TRP A 199 -8.94 1.42 -7.06
C TRP A 199 -9.97 0.60 -6.28
N ASN A 200 -9.70 -0.70 -6.16
CA ASN A 200 -10.60 -1.66 -5.52
C ASN A 200 -10.64 -1.50 -4.01
N ASN A 201 -9.49 -1.22 -3.42
CA ASN A 201 -9.34 -1.09 -1.98
C ASN A 201 -9.95 0.23 -1.48
N LYS A 202 -10.80 0.19 -0.46
CA LYS A 202 -11.47 1.36 0.10
C LYS A 202 -11.93 1.12 1.53
N ILE A 203 -12.06 2.20 2.28
CA ILE A 203 -12.71 2.22 3.59
C ILE A 203 -13.95 3.10 3.54
N THR A 204 -14.81 3.01 4.55
CA THR A 204 -15.97 3.88 4.68
C THR A 204 -15.75 4.83 5.86
N ILE A 205 -15.79 6.14 5.61
CA ILE A 205 -15.73 7.19 6.63
C ILE A 205 -17.04 7.97 6.58
N VAL A 206 -17.81 7.98 7.68
CA VAL A 206 -19.11 8.70 7.77
C VAL A 206 -19.98 8.44 6.54
N ASP A 207 -20.18 7.16 6.22
CA ASP A 207 -20.97 6.65 5.08
C ASP A 207 -20.47 6.99 3.66
N LYS A 208 -19.24 7.50 3.53
CA LYS A 208 -18.60 7.74 2.22
C LYS A 208 -17.44 6.79 1.96
N PRO A 209 -17.34 6.19 0.77
CA PRO A 209 -16.15 5.44 0.38
C PRO A 209 -14.96 6.39 0.22
N VAL A 210 -13.85 6.05 0.86
CA VAL A 210 -12.57 6.76 0.78
C VAL A 210 -11.49 5.76 0.43
N ASN A 211 -10.68 6.08 -0.57
CA ASN A 211 -9.51 5.28 -0.92
C ASN A 211 -8.29 6.13 -1.32
N LEU A 212 -8.35 7.43 -1.06
CA LEU A 212 -7.27 8.37 -1.26
C LEU A 212 -7.22 9.31 -0.05
N GLN A 213 -6.03 9.50 0.48
CA GLN A 213 -5.69 10.58 1.39
C GLN A 213 -4.41 11.25 0.91
N ILE A 214 -4.37 12.58 0.88
CA ILE A 214 -3.17 13.36 0.58
C ILE A 214 -2.90 14.30 1.76
N ALA A 215 -1.75 14.17 2.38
CA ALA A 215 -1.23 15.12 3.34
C ALA A 215 -0.25 16.08 2.65
N VAL A 216 -0.40 17.36 2.95
CA VAL A 216 0.51 18.42 2.50
C VAL A 216 1.18 19.02 3.71
N ILE A 217 2.51 18.97 3.73
CA ILE A 217 3.37 19.63 4.71
C ILE A 217 4.23 20.67 4.00
N GLU A 218 4.73 21.64 4.76
CA GLU A 218 5.66 22.65 4.27
C GLU A 218 7.06 22.26 4.76
N SER A 219 8.03 22.17 3.84
CA SER A 219 9.42 21.88 4.18
C SER A 219 10.06 23.06 4.93
N GLU A 220 11.26 22.86 5.48
CA GLU A 220 12.05 23.94 6.07
C GLU A 220 12.41 25.05 5.06
N THR A 221 12.43 24.72 3.76
CA THR A 221 12.69 25.66 2.67
C THR A 221 11.42 26.39 2.17
N GLY A 222 10.25 26.02 2.67
CA GLY A 222 8.94 26.55 2.25
C GLY A 222 8.32 25.81 1.06
N ASP A 223 8.99 24.77 0.55
CA ASP A 223 8.49 23.96 -0.55
C ASP A 223 7.49 22.91 -0.03
N PRO A 224 6.38 22.65 -0.73
CA PRO A 224 5.41 21.66 -0.28
C PRO A 224 5.94 20.24 -0.48
N ILE A 225 5.71 19.40 0.52
CA ILE A 225 5.90 17.95 0.45
C ILE A 225 4.53 17.30 0.52
N TYR A 226 4.29 16.37 -0.41
CA TYR A 226 3.05 15.63 -0.50
C TYR A 226 3.28 14.19 -0.06
N THR A 227 2.44 13.70 0.85
CA THR A 227 2.32 12.28 1.13
C THR A 227 0.96 11.81 0.65
N ILE A 228 0.95 10.92 -0.35
CA ILE A 228 -0.25 10.38 -0.99
C ILE A 228 -0.41 8.95 -0.51
N GLY A 229 -1.58 8.59 0.01
CA GLY A 229 -1.86 7.26 0.51
C GLY A 229 -3.21 6.71 0.15
N THR A 230 -3.31 5.39 0.28
CA THR A 230 -4.50 4.60 -0.02
C THR A 230 -4.61 3.40 0.93
N PRO A 231 -5.82 3.04 1.40
CA PRO A 231 -7.03 3.85 1.29
C PRO A 231 -6.95 5.13 2.14
N ILE A 232 -6.10 5.11 3.16
CA ILE A 232 -5.72 6.23 4.04
C ILE A 232 -4.25 6.11 4.42
N LEU A 233 -3.70 7.17 5.00
CA LEU A 233 -2.36 7.20 5.53
C LEU A 233 -2.36 6.64 6.96
N ILE A 234 -1.58 5.58 7.19
CA ILE A 234 -1.50 4.88 8.50
C ILE A 234 -0.16 5.02 9.19
N ASN A 235 0.81 5.67 8.55
CA ASN A 235 2.17 5.87 9.05
C ASN A 235 2.59 7.35 8.95
N GLU A 236 1.67 8.29 9.15
CA GLU A 236 1.96 9.73 9.13
C GLU A 236 2.68 10.18 10.39
N TYR A 237 3.89 9.69 10.69
CA TYR A 237 4.76 10.25 11.73
C TYR A 237 6.24 9.99 11.41
#